data_AF-B8IY62-F1
#
_entry.id   AF-B8IY62-F1
#
_cell.length_a   1.000
_cell.length_b   1.000
_cell.length_c   1.000
_cell.angle_alpha   90.00
_cell.angle_beta   90.00
_cell.angle_gamma   90.00
#
_symmetry.space_group_name_H-M   'P 1'
#
loop_
_entity.id
_entity.type
_entity.pdbx_description
1 polymer ?
#
loop_
_entity_poly.entity_id
_entity_poly.type
_entity_poly.pdbx_seq_one_letter_code
_entity_poly.pdbx_strand_id
1 'polypeptide(L)'
;MTPAYRLPRTIAERLETALRGRKNAAAALALAEWLGRFWSTPRRLLSAFPIDRRAIAGREDLGLSEARVRGAIAALEEVGFLDRDEPAAGRRYQRTEEGLHRRAMTFRFGSDYGTAFATANARAQRARGAPAPARRPITPPAPLRPPVSLPAPSRAMPAAQVAHKQSSGEALLLMGEQTAREPTSPLEDALERLRVSGGFAPRRG
;
A
#
# COMPACT_ATOMS: atom_id res chain seq x y z
N MET A 1 11.05 12.21 4.05
CA MET A 1 9.75 12.12 4.74
C MET A 1 8.69 11.77 3.71
N THR A 2 8.27 10.51 3.62
CA THR A 2 7.13 10.14 2.75
C THR A 2 5.86 10.79 3.31
N PRO A 3 4.99 11.36 2.47
CA PRO A 3 3.74 11.94 2.95
C PRO A 3 2.95 10.89 3.74
N ALA A 4 2.57 11.25 4.97
CA ALA A 4 1.74 10.41 5.79
C ALA A 4 0.41 10.17 5.05
N TYR A 5 0.02 8.91 4.94
CA TYR A 5 -1.27 8.57 4.39
C TYR A 5 -2.36 9.23 5.23
N ARG A 6 -3.32 9.89 4.57
CA ARG A 6 -4.47 10.50 5.22
C ARG A 6 -5.75 9.81 4.73
N LEU A 7 -6.65 9.52 5.66
CA LEU A 7 -7.96 9.01 5.30
C LEU A 7 -8.70 10.00 4.38
N PRO A 8 -9.53 9.50 3.44
CA PRO A 8 -10.45 10.36 2.71
C PRO A 8 -11.27 11.21 3.69
N ARG A 9 -11.36 12.52 3.42
CA ARG A 9 -11.94 13.51 4.34
C ARG A 9 -13.30 13.11 4.91
N THR A 10 -14.19 12.61 4.07
CA THR A 10 -15.53 12.16 4.47
C THR A 10 -15.50 11.01 5.46
N ILE A 11 -14.51 10.12 5.34
CA ILE A 11 -14.31 8.98 6.25
C ILE A 11 -13.72 9.47 7.56
N ALA A 12 -12.73 10.35 7.50
CA ALA A 12 -12.11 10.95 8.68
C ALA A 12 -13.13 11.71 9.53
N GLU A 13 -13.91 12.61 8.94
CA GLU A 13 -14.93 13.40 9.65
C GLU A 13 -16.03 12.52 10.27
N ARG A 14 -16.47 11.48 9.54
CA ARG A 14 -17.44 10.51 10.06
C ARG A 14 -16.87 9.75 11.26
N LEU A 15 -15.63 9.27 11.15
CA LEU A 15 -14.97 8.50 12.20
C LEU A 15 -14.68 9.36 13.44
N GLU A 16 -14.21 10.59 13.25
CA GLU A 16 -14.01 11.56 14.34
C GLU A 16 -15.32 11.85 15.08
N THR A 17 -16.43 11.97 14.35
CA THR A 17 -17.76 12.15 14.95
C THR A 17 -18.20 10.93 15.75
N ALA A 18 -18.01 9.73 15.20
CA ALA A 18 -18.38 8.47 15.87
C ALA A 18 -17.51 8.15 17.10
N LEU A 19 -16.25 8.60 17.10
CA LEU A 19 -15.31 8.39 18.21
C LEU A 19 -15.38 9.49 19.29
N ARG A 20 -16.19 10.54 19.09
CA ARG A 20 -16.27 11.67 20.01
C ARG A 20 -16.64 11.22 21.43
N GLY A 21 -15.90 11.70 22.42
CA GLY A 21 -16.11 11.37 23.84
C GLY A 21 -15.49 10.03 24.30
N ARG A 22 -14.89 9.24 23.39
CA ARG A 22 -14.22 7.99 23.78
C ARG A 22 -12.79 8.24 24.26
N LYS A 23 -12.40 7.60 25.37
CA LYS A 23 -11.05 7.70 25.97
C LYS A 23 -9.92 7.26 25.03
N ASN A 24 -10.20 6.40 24.04
CA ASN A 24 -9.24 5.90 23.06
C ASN A 24 -9.43 6.49 21.65
N ALA A 25 -10.16 7.60 21.50
CA ALA A 25 -10.46 8.19 20.20
C ALA A 25 -9.20 8.46 19.36
N ALA A 26 -8.18 9.09 19.94
CA ALA A 26 -6.94 9.39 19.23
C ALA A 26 -6.19 8.13 18.75
N ALA A 27 -6.13 7.10 19.60
CA ALA A 27 -5.49 5.82 19.23
C ALA A 27 -6.28 5.08 18.14
N ALA A 28 -7.62 5.15 18.19
CA ALA A 28 -8.50 4.57 17.17
C ALA A 28 -8.37 5.29 15.83
N LEU A 29 -8.28 6.63 15.82
CA LEU A 29 -8.02 7.41 14.61
C LEU A 29 -6.66 7.08 13.99
N ALA A 30 -5.59 7.09 14.79
CA ALA A 30 -4.25 6.72 14.31
C ALA A 30 -4.22 5.30 13.74
N LEU A 31 -4.84 4.34 14.43
CA LEU A 31 -4.95 2.96 13.94
C LEU A 31 -5.76 2.89 12.64
N ALA A 32 -6.85 3.63 12.51
CA ALA A 32 -7.67 3.65 11.30
C ALA A 32 -6.95 4.25 10.10
N GLU A 33 -6.18 5.32 10.29
CA GLU A 33 -5.31 5.89 9.25
C GLU A 33 -4.25 4.88 8.80
N TRP A 34 -3.59 4.25 9.77
CA TRP A 34 -2.58 3.22 9.50
C TRP A 34 -3.17 2.04 8.72
N LEU A 35 -4.32 1.50 9.15
CA LEU A 35 -5.01 0.41 8.44
C LEU A 35 -5.46 0.86 7.04
N GLY A 36 -6.00 2.07 6.92
CA GLY A 36 -6.44 2.64 5.65
C GLY A 36 -5.31 2.66 4.62
N ARG A 37 -4.08 2.96 5.03
CA ARG A 37 -2.91 2.99 4.13
C ARG A 37 -2.70 1.68 3.38
N PHE A 38 -2.91 0.54 4.03
CA PHE A 38 -2.59 -0.78 3.47
C PHE A 38 -3.79 -1.51 2.88
N TRP A 39 -4.98 -1.28 3.44
CA TRP A 39 -6.16 -2.09 3.16
C TRP A 39 -7.26 -1.36 2.39
N SER A 40 -7.23 -0.03 2.32
CA SER A 40 -8.25 0.73 1.57
C SER A 40 -8.09 0.69 0.05
N THR A 41 -7.03 0.06 -0.47
CA THR A 41 -6.82 -0.02 -1.92
C THR A 41 -7.94 -0.81 -2.61
N PRO A 42 -8.36 -0.45 -3.84
CA PRO A 42 -9.52 -1.07 -4.50
C PRO A 42 -9.46 -2.60 -4.56
N ARG A 43 -8.27 -3.18 -4.77
CA ARG A 43 -8.07 -4.62 -4.87
C ARG A 43 -8.21 -5.36 -3.54
N ARG A 44 -8.09 -4.66 -2.41
CA ARG A 44 -8.06 -5.24 -1.06
C ARG A 44 -9.25 -4.82 -0.19
N LEU A 45 -10.06 -3.89 -0.66
CA LEU A 45 -11.10 -3.24 0.14
C LEU A 45 -12.16 -4.21 0.69
N LEU A 46 -12.50 -5.25 -0.07
CA LEU A 46 -13.46 -6.28 0.33
C LEU A 46 -12.79 -7.51 0.97
N SER A 47 -11.46 -7.53 1.03
CA SER A 47 -10.72 -8.64 1.60
C SER A 47 -10.63 -8.50 3.11
N ALA A 48 -10.86 -9.60 3.82
CA ALA A 48 -10.56 -9.66 5.23
C ALA A 48 -9.03 -9.67 5.43
N PHE A 49 -8.54 -8.98 6.45
CA PHE A 49 -7.13 -8.81 6.75
C PHE A 49 -6.83 -9.13 8.23
N PRO A 50 -5.67 -9.75 8.51
CA PRO A 50 -5.28 -10.06 9.88
C PRO A 50 -4.83 -8.79 10.62
N ILE A 51 -5.22 -8.66 11.88
CA ILE A 51 -4.66 -7.67 12.81
C ILE A 51 -3.97 -8.42 13.95
N ASP A 52 -2.63 -8.45 13.91
CA ASP A 52 -1.83 -8.93 15.03
C ASP A 52 -1.44 -7.75 15.95
N ARG A 53 -2.05 -7.72 17.13
CA ARG A 53 -1.85 -6.66 18.12
C ARG A 53 -0.40 -6.57 18.61
N ARG A 54 0.31 -7.70 18.67
CA ARG A 54 1.70 -7.75 19.15
C ARG A 54 2.67 -7.20 18.11
N ALA A 55 2.45 -7.57 16.84
CA ALA A 55 3.26 -7.07 15.73
C ALA A 55 3.07 -5.56 15.46
N ILE A 56 1.90 -5.02 15.83
CA ILE A 56 1.57 -3.60 15.66
C ILE A 56 2.03 -2.75 16.84
N ALA A 57 2.07 -3.33 18.04
CA ALA A 57 2.50 -2.62 19.24
C ALA A 57 3.97 -2.17 19.15
N GLY A 58 4.24 -0.92 19.56
CA GLY A 58 5.60 -0.38 19.65
C GLY A 58 6.24 0.00 18.31
N ARG A 59 5.53 -0.10 17.19
CA ARG A 59 6.03 0.40 15.91
C ARG A 59 6.18 1.92 15.93
N GLU A 60 7.28 2.42 15.38
CA GLU A 60 7.60 3.85 15.35
C GLU A 60 6.56 4.69 14.60
N ASP A 61 5.94 4.12 13.56
CA ASP A 61 4.95 4.80 12.73
C ASP A 61 3.57 4.96 13.41
N LEU A 62 3.28 4.16 14.44
CA LEU A 62 1.99 4.17 15.14
C LEU A 62 2.12 4.64 16.58
N GLY A 63 3.25 4.37 17.26
CA GLY A 63 3.52 4.82 18.63
C GLY A 63 2.55 4.29 19.69
N LEU A 64 1.78 3.24 19.38
CA LEU A 64 0.78 2.68 20.30
C LEU A 64 1.32 1.45 21.04
N SER A 65 1.05 1.37 22.34
CA SER A 65 1.26 0.16 23.12
C SER A 65 0.22 -0.92 22.78
N GLU A 66 0.51 -2.19 23.08
CA GLU A 66 -0.43 -3.29 22.82
C GLU A 66 -1.80 -3.05 23.48
N ALA A 67 -1.83 -2.51 24.70
CA ALA A 67 -3.07 -2.18 25.40
C ALA A 67 -3.88 -1.09 24.67
N ARG A 68 -3.20 -0.08 24.11
CA ARG A 68 -3.83 0.97 23.30
C ARG A 68 -4.34 0.43 21.97
N VAL A 69 -3.57 -0.43 21.31
CA VAL A 69 -4.00 -1.12 20.07
C VAL A 69 -5.25 -1.96 20.34
N ARG A 70 -5.27 -2.74 21.43
CA ARG A 70 -6.46 -3.50 21.84
C ARG A 70 -7.68 -2.60 22.05
N GLY A 71 -7.50 -1.50 22.78
CA GLY A 71 -8.59 -0.54 23.05
C GLY A 71 -9.06 0.19 21.79
N ALA A 72 -8.15 0.48 20.86
CA ALA A 72 -8.46 1.08 19.57
C ALA A 72 -9.26 0.13 18.68
N ILE A 73 -8.88 -1.15 18.59
CA ILE A 73 -9.63 -2.16 17.83
C ILE A 73 -11.05 -2.28 18.36
N ALA A 74 -11.23 -2.40 19.69
CA ALA A 74 -12.56 -2.48 20.28
C ALA A 74 -13.42 -1.24 19.98
N ALA A 75 -12.83 -0.04 20.06
CA ALA A 75 -13.54 1.19 19.72
C ALA A 75 -13.92 1.25 18.22
N LEU A 76 -13.04 0.78 17.33
CA LEU A 76 -13.30 0.73 15.89
C LEU A 76 -14.35 -0.31 15.50
N GLU A 77 -14.39 -1.46 16.19
CA GLU A 77 -15.46 -2.44 16.06
C GLU A 77 -16.80 -1.83 16.51
N GLU A 78 -16.84 -1.18 17.67
CA GLU A 78 -18.07 -0.64 18.25
C GLU A 78 -18.71 0.48 17.40
N VAL A 79 -17.89 1.31 16.74
CA VAL A 79 -18.38 2.35 15.81
C VAL A 79 -18.64 1.83 14.40
N GLY A 80 -18.50 0.52 14.16
CA GLY A 80 -18.71 -0.11 12.87
C GLY A 80 -17.65 0.22 11.82
N PHE A 81 -16.47 0.71 12.21
CA PHE A 81 -15.35 0.90 11.29
C PHE A 81 -14.72 -0.44 10.89
N LEU A 82 -14.68 -1.39 11.82
CA LEU A 82 -14.23 -2.76 11.59
C LEU A 82 -15.36 -3.75 11.88
N ASP A 83 -15.50 -4.75 11.02
CA ASP A 83 -16.27 -5.95 11.33
C ASP A 83 -15.30 -7.10 11.57
N ARG A 84 -15.53 -7.86 12.65
CA ARG A 84 -14.78 -9.09 12.92
C ARG A 84 -15.19 -10.17 11.93
N ASP A 85 -14.21 -10.75 11.26
CA ASP A 85 -14.38 -11.90 10.37
C ASP A 85 -13.88 -13.15 11.12
N GLU A 86 -14.80 -13.89 11.75
CA GLU A 86 -14.42 -15.08 12.50
C GLU A 86 -14.06 -16.23 11.55
N PRO A 87 -12.84 -16.80 11.62
CA PRO A 87 -12.52 -18.00 10.88
C PRO A 87 -13.36 -19.17 11.42
N ALA A 88 -13.76 -20.06 10.52
CA ALA A 88 -14.51 -21.28 10.83
C ALA A 88 -13.93 -22.00 12.08
N ALA A 89 -14.83 -22.51 12.93
CA ALA A 89 -14.50 -23.11 14.21
C ALA A 89 -13.38 -24.16 14.07
N GLY A 90 -12.34 -24.06 14.92
CA GLY A 90 -11.25 -25.04 15.02
C GLY A 90 -9.84 -24.57 14.66
N ARG A 91 -9.66 -23.42 14.00
CA ARG A 91 -8.33 -22.90 13.61
C ARG A 91 -7.87 -21.65 14.37
N ARG A 92 -8.07 -21.60 15.69
CA ARG A 92 -7.67 -20.46 16.54
C ARG A 92 -6.18 -20.44 16.88
N TYR A 93 -5.49 -21.57 16.74
CA TYR A 93 -4.08 -21.73 17.07
C TYR A 93 -3.29 -22.25 15.86
N GLN A 94 -2.04 -21.82 15.75
CA GLN A 94 -1.07 -22.23 14.73
C GLN A 94 0.22 -22.64 15.44
N ARG A 95 0.82 -23.75 14.98
CA ARG A 95 2.12 -24.20 15.46
C ARG A 95 3.21 -23.41 14.75
N THR A 96 4.10 -22.80 15.50
CA THR A 96 5.32 -22.10 15.06
C THR A 96 6.54 -22.79 15.70
N GLU A 97 7.74 -22.42 15.27
CA GLU A 97 9.01 -22.97 15.81
C GLU A 97 9.15 -22.72 17.32
N GLU A 98 8.54 -21.64 17.82
CA GLU A 98 8.53 -21.23 19.23
C GLU A 98 7.39 -21.85 20.06
N GLY A 99 6.44 -22.56 19.43
CA GLY A 99 5.34 -23.23 20.12
C GLY A 99 3.96 -23.04 19.49
N LEU A 100 2.90 -23.06 20.32
CA LEU A 100 1.52 -22.88 19.86
C LEU A 100 1.10 -21.41 19.98
N HIS A 101 1.01 -20.71 18.86
CA HIS A 101 0.65 -19.28 18.82
C HIS A 101 -0.81 -19.11 18.41
N ARG A 102 -1.52 -18.17 19.04
CA ARG A 102 -2.87 -17.81 18.64
C ARG A 102 -2.81 -17.09 17.30
N ARG A 103 -3.64 -17.51 16.33
CA ARG A 103 -3.71 -16.83 15.03
C ARG A 103 -4.24 -15.40 15.19
N ALA A 104 -3.76 -14.51 14.35
CA ALA A 104 -4.31 -13.16 14.23
C ALA A 104 -5.81 -13.22 13.91
N MET A 105 -6.58 -12.35 14.55
CA MET A 105 -7.99 -12.18 14.22
C MET A 105 -8.10 -11.47 12.87
N THR A 106 -9.03 -11.94 12.04
CA THR A 106 -9.28 -11.33 10.74
C THR A 106 -10.39 -10.29 10.89
N PHE A 107 -10.24 -9.18 10.18
CA PHE A 107 -11.17 -8.07 10.17
C PHE A 107 -11.42 -7.61 8.74
N ARG A 108 -12.57 -6.99 8.51
CA ARG A 108 -12.86 -6.25 7.28
C ARG A 108 -13.29 -4.84 7.66
N PHE A 109 -13.24 -3.91 6.72
CA PHE A 109 -13.91 -2.63 6.93
C PHE A 109 -15.41 -2.87 7.06
N GLY A 110 -16.05 -2.18 8.01
CA GLY A 110 -17.49 -2.23 8.15
C GLY A 110 -18.18 -1.81 6.85
N SER A 111 -19.32 -2.41 6.53
CA SER A 111 -20.04 -2.20 5.26
C SER A 111 -20.15 -0.73 4.84
N ASP A 112 -20.51 0.11 5.80
CA ASP A 112 -20.66 1.56 5.67
C ASP A 112 -19.35 2.30 5.35
N TYR A 113 -18.24 1.89 5.94
CA TYR A 113 -16.93 2.49 5.67
C TYR A 113 -16.32 1.91 4.40
N GLY A 114 -16.54 0.62 4.13
CA GLY A 114 -16.15 -0.04 2.88
C GLY A 114 -16.77 0.64 1.65
N THR A 115 -18.07 0.94 1.68
CA THR A 115 -18.74 1.69 0.60
C THR A 115 -18.20 3.12 0.44
N ALA A 116 -17.90 3.80 1.55
CA ALA A 116 -17.30 5.12 1.53
C ALA A 116 -15.88 5.10 0.91
N PHE A 117 -15.05 4.11 1.26
CA PHE A 117 -13.74 3.90 0.63
C PHE A 117 -13.87 3.57 -0.85
N ALA A 118 -14.83 2.74 -1.26
CA ALA A 118 -15.07 2.42 -2.67
C ALA A 118 -15.39 3.70 -3.48
N THR A 119 -16.25 4.55 -2.92
CA THR A 119 -16.62 5.84 -3.53
C THR A 119 -15.41 6.78 -3.62
N ALA A 120 -14.61 6.88 -2.56
CA ALA A 120 -13.40 7.71 -2.53
C ALA A 120 -12.37 7.22 -3.57
N ASN A 121 -12.17 5.91 -3.65
CA ASN A 121 -11.30 5.29 -4.64
C ASN A 121 -11.78 5.53 -6.07
N ALA A 122 -13.07 5.38 -6.34
CA ALA A 122 -13.65 5.67 -7.66
C ALA A 122 -13.41 7.13 -8.07
N ARG A 123 -13.57 8.07 -7.13
CA ARG A 123 -13.25 9.49 -7.36
C ARG A 123 -11.76 9.69 -7.67
N ALA A 124 -10.87 9.07 -6.90
CA ALA A 124 -9.43 9.17 -7.12
C ALA A 124 -9.02 8.58 -8.48
N GLN A 125 -9.62 7.46 -8.89
CA GLN A 125 -9.35 6.87 -10.21
C GLN A 125 -9.86 7.74 -11.36
N ARG A 126 -11.06 8.33 -11.23
CA ARG A 126 -11.55 9.31 -12.22
C ARG A 126 -10.64 10.52 -12.35
N ALA A 127 -10.11 11.03 -11.24
CA ALA A 127 -9.16 12.14 -11.27
C ALA A 127 -7.82 11.78 -11.94
N ARG A 128 -7.38 10.52 -11.84
CA ARG A 128 -6.17 10.01 -12.50
C ARG A 128 -6.36 9.71 -13.98
N GLY A 129 -7.54 9.21 -14.36
CA GLY A 129 -7.90 8.90 -15.75
C GLY A 129 -8.47 10.08 -16.52
N ALA A 130 -8.77 11.20 -15.85
CA ALA A 130 -9.19 12.42 -16.52
C ALA A 130 -8.02 12.98 -17.35
N PRO A 131 -8.21 13.26 -18.66
CA PRO A 131 -7.23 14.02 -19.41
C PRO A 131 -6.97 15.33 -18.68
N ALA A 132 -5.69 15.71 -18.58
CA ALA A 132 -5.27 16.93 -17.88
C ALA A 132 -6.20 18.09 -18.24
N PRO A 133 -6.73 18.85 -17.26
CA PRO A 133 -7.62 19.96 -17.55
C PRO A 133 -6.91 20.84 -18.58
N ALA A 134 -7.60 21.07 -19.72
CA ALA A 134 -7.08 21.88 -20.81
C ALA A 134 -6.44 23.11 -20.18
N ARG A 135 -5.11 23.23 -20.34
CA ARG A 135 -4.37 24.38 -19.84
C ARG A 135 -5.17 25.60 -20.28
N ARG A 136 -5.61 26.43 -19.33
CA ARG A 136 -6.22 27.71 -19.64
C ARG A 136 -5.34 28.35 -20.72
N PRO A 137 -5.89 28.78 -21.87
CA PRO A 137 -5.10 29.47 -22.86
C PRO A 137 -4.41 30.62 -22.12
N ILE A 138 -3.09 30.52 -22.02
CA ILE A 138 -2.26 31.61 -21.52
C ILE A 138 -2.51 32.70 -22.55
N THR A 139 -3.22 33.75 -22.17
CA THR A 139 -3.39 34.93 -23.01
C THR A 139 -1.98 35.35 -23.43
N PRO A 140 -1.67 35.37 -24.74
CA PRO A 140 -0.34 35.78 -25.18
C PRO A 140 -0.04 37.17 -24.60
N PRO A 141 1.16 37.41 -24.07
CA PRO A 141 1.52 38.73 -23.59
C PRO A 141 1.32 39.72 -24.74
N ALA A 142 0.63 40.83 -24.46
CA ALA A 142 0.40 41.92 -25.39
C ALA A 142 1.72 42.29 -26.11
N PRO A 143 1.67 42.66 -27.40
CA PRO A 143 2.87 42.91 -28.19
C PRO A 143 3.76 43.94 -27.49
N LEU A 144 5.00 43.51 -27.22
CA LEU A 144 6.08 44.39 -26.81
C LEU A 144 6.25 45.49 -27.86
N ARG A 145 6.41 46.72 -27.37
CA ARG A 145 6.65 47.94 -28.14
C ARG A 145 7.68 47.73 -29.24
N PRO A 146 7.56 48.43 -30.39
CA PRO A 146 8.48 48.27 -31.50
C PRO A 146 9.93 48.58 -31.09
N PRO A 147 10.91 47.80 -31.56
CA PRO A 147 12.33 48.03 -31.29
C PRO A 147 12.81 49.28 -32.03
N VAL A 148 13.52 50.14 -31.30
CA VAL A 148 14.33 51.21 -31.89
C VAL A 148 15.47 50.56 -32.68
N SER A 149 15.50 50.82 -33.98
CA SER A 149 16.55 50.36 -34.90
C SER A 149 17.89 51.02 -34.56
N LEU A 150 18.91 50.22 -34.28
CA LEU A 150 20.31 50.64 -34.36
C LEU A 150 21.06 49.69 -35.32
N PRO A 151 21.94 50.22 -36.18
CA PRO A 151 22.54 49.48 -37.28
C PRO A 151 23.62 48.48 -36.79
N ALA A 152 23.66 47.34 -37.47
CA ALA A 152 24.59 46.25 -37.25
C ALA A 152 26.05 46.61 -37.59
N PRO A 153 27.01 45.90 -36.97
CA PRO A 153 28.14 45.41 -37.74
C PRO A 153 28.22 43.88 -37.76
N SER A 154 28.62 43.44 -38.94
CA SER A 154 28.83 42.09 -39.43
C SER A 154 29.88 41.30 -38.62
N ARG A 155 29.57 40.04 -38.27
CA ARG A 155 30.59 38.98 -38.24
C ARG A 155 29.96 37.59 -38.32
N ALA A 156 30.32 36.89 -39.38
CA ALA A 156 30.01 35.50 -39.63
C ALA A 156 30.62 34.56 -38.57
N MET A 157 29.83 33.59 -38.09
CA MET A 157 30.26 32.27 -37.62
C MET A 157 29.06 31.30 -37.70
N PRO A 158 29.26 30.02 -38.08
CA PRO A 158 28.19 29.08 -38.39
C PRO A 158 27.59 28.42 -37.13
N ALA A 159 26.28 28.18 -37.17
CA ALA A 159 25.54 27.46 -36.14
C ALA A 159 25.80 25.95 -36.23
N ALA A 160 26.25 25.35 -35.13
CA ALA A 160 26.30 23.91 -34.94
C ALA A 160 24.87 23.34 -34.88
N GLN A 161 24.56 22.47 -35.85
CA GLN A 161 23.46 21.52 -35.75
C GLN A 161 23.84 20.43 -34.75
N VAL A 162 23.10 20.25 -33.65
CA VAL A 162 22.72 18.91 -33.15
C VAL A 162 21.47 19.03 -32.27
N ALA A 163 20.32 18.63 -32.80
CA ALA A 163 19.18 18.17 -32.02
C ALA A 163 19.05 16.66 -32.29
N HIS A 164 19.54 15.84 -31.37
CA HIS A 164 19.23 14.41 -31.30
C HIS A 164 19.34 13.97 -29.84
N LYS A 165 18.26 14.13 -29.08
CA LYS A 165 18.12 13.40 -27.82
C LYS A 165 17.58 12.02 -28.17
N GLN A 166 18.52 11.07 -28.23
CA GLN A 166 18.25 9.65 -28.35
C GLN A 166 17.35 9.17 -27.21
N SER A 167 16.51 8.22 -27.57
CA SER A 167 15.85 7.30 -26.66
C SER A 167 16.88 6.45 -25.89
N SER A 168 16.72 6.39 -24.59
CA SER A 168 17.06 5.25 -23.73
C SER A 168 16.42 5.58 -22.39
N GLY A 169 15.38 4.88 -21.97
CA GLY A 169 15.57 3.51 -21.52
C GLY A 169 16.06 3.57 -20.08
N GLU A 170 15.22 4.00 -19.15
CA GLU A 170 15.41 3.71 -17.73
C GLU A 170 14.10 3.24 -17.14
N ALA A 171 14.03 1.91 -17.04
CA ALA A 171 13.20 1.21 -16.09
C ALA A 171 13.54 1.74 -14.69
N LEU A 172 12.60 2.50 -14.11
CA LEU A 172 12.69 2.92 -12.73
C LEU A 172 12.36 1.70 -11.84
N LEU A 173 13.41 0.98 -11.48
CA LEU A 173 13.43 -0.01 -10.41
C LEU A 173 13.00 0.66 -9.10
N LEU A 174 11.99 0.11 -8.44
CA LEU A 174 11.66 0.46 -7.06
C LEU A 174 11.36 -0.83 -6.27
N MET A 175 12.28 -1.14 -5.34
CA MET A 175 12.18 -2.15 -4.27
C MET A 175 12.30 -3.62 -4.70
N GLY A 176 13.56 -4.05 -4.91
CA GLY A 176 14.08 -5.27 -4.29
C GLY A 176 13.30 -6.57 -4.50
N GLU A 177 13.23 -7.03 -5.75
CA GLU A 177 13.27 -8.48 -6.02
C GLU A 177 14.46 -8.73 -6.94
N GLN A 178 15.59 -9.12 -6.34
CA GLN A 178 16.59 -9.88 -7.06
C GLN A 178 16.01 -11.27 -7.30
N THR A 179 15.82 -11.62 -8.56
CA THR A 179 15.77 -13.01 -9.00
C THR A 179 17.15 -13.62 -8.72
N ALA A 180 17.29 -14.24 -7.56
CA ALA A 180 18.33 -15.21 -7.32
C ALA A 180 17.76 -16.59 -7.64
N ARG A 181 18.40 -17.23 -8.62
CA ARG A 181 18.34 -18.67 -8.91
C ARG A 181 18.10 -19.51 -7.65
N GLU A 182 17.28 -20.54 -7.82
CA GLU A 182 17.17 -21.70 -6.95
C GLU A 182 18.51 -22.06 -6.29
N PRO A 183 18.59 -22.04 -4.95
CA PRO A 183 19.42 -22.99 -4.26
C PRO A 183 18.61 -24.29 -4.13
N THR A 184 19.11 -25.36 -4.75
CA THR A 184 18.71 -26.75 -4.56
C THR A 184 18.24 -26.99 -3.13
N SER A 185 16.95 -27.29 -3.00
CA SER A 185 16.26 -27.40 -1.73
C SER A 185 16.79 -28.60 -0.94
N PRO A 186 17.07 -28.49 0.38
CA PRO A 186 17.44 -29.63 1.23
C PRO A 186 16.35 -30.72 1.27
N LEU A 187 15.16 -30.41 0.75
CA LEU A 187 14.03 -31.33 0.57
C LEU A 187 14.24 -32.28 -0.63
N GLU A 188 14.91 -31.84 -1.69
CA GLU A 188 15.29 -32.71 -2.82
C GLU A 188 16.45 -33.64 -2.43
N ASP A 189 17.42 -33.12 -1.68
CA ASP A 189 18.52 -33.89 -1.09
C ASP A 189 18.02 -34.99 -0.12
N ALA A 190 16.91 -34.73 0.59
CA ALA A 190 16.24 -35.70 1.44
C ALA A 190 15.43 -36.73 0.65
N LEU A 191 14.78 -36.32 -0.45
CA LEU A 191 14.02 -37.22 -1.34
C LEU A 191 14.95 -38.14 -2.15
N GLU A 192 16.13 -37.66 -2.55
CA GLU A 192 17.12 -38.46 -3.28
C GLU A 192 17.78 -39.49 -2.37
N ARG A 193 18.10 -39.13 -1.11
CA ARG A 193 18.56 -40.09 -0.08
C ARG A 193 17.53 -41.20 0.16
N LEU A 194 16.23 -40.87 0.20
CA LEU A 194 15.13 -41.84 0.34
C LEU A 194 14.97 -42.77 -0.87
N ARG A 195 15.22 -42.27 -2.09
CA ARG A 195 15.23 -43.08 -3.32
C ARG A 195 16.44 -44.02 -3.39
N VAL A 196 17.61 -43.58 -2.94
CA VAL A 196 18.83 -44.40 -2.93
C VAL A 196 18.78 -45.46 -1.82
N SER A 197 18.12 -45.21 -0.69
CA SER A 197 17.95 -46.19 0.40
C SER A 197 16.77 -47.17 0.20
N GLY A 198 15.89 -46.90 -0.77
CA GLY A 198 14.67 -47.68 -1.03
C GLY A 198 14.86 -48.75 -2.11
N GLY A 199 15.80 -49.69 -1.90
CA GLY A 199 15.98 -50.85 -2.78
C GLY A 199 14.77 -51.78 -2.74
N PHE A 200 13.77 -51.54 -3.58
CA PHE A 200 12.71 -52.51 -3.86
C PHE A 200 13.16 -53.40 -5.02
N ALA A 201 13.77 -54.53 -4.67
CA ALA A 201 14.08 -55.59 -5.61
C ALA A 201 12.78 -56.18 -6.19
N PRO A 202 12.66 -56.37 -7.52
CA PRO A 202 11.55 -57.11 -8.09
C PRO A 202 11.74 -58.60 -7.78
N ARG A 203 10.92 -59.15 -6.88
CA ARG A 203 10.81 -60.61 -6.74
C ARG A 203 10.04 -61.15 -7.94
N ARG A 204 10.76 -61.87 -8.80
CA ARG A 204 10.21 -62.89 -9.70
C ARG A 204 9.60 -64.02 -8.88
N GLY A 205 8.48 -64.55 -9.35
CA GLY A 205 7.76 -65.70 -8.81
C GLY A 205 6.38 -65.76 -9.40
#